data_AF-A0A9D6EKZ5-F1
#
_entry.id   AF-A0A9D6EKZ5-F1
#
_cell.length_a   1.000
_cell.length_b   1.000
_cell.length_c   1.000
_cell.angle_alpha   90.00
_cell.angle_beta   90.00
_cell.angle_gamma   90.00
#
_symmetry.space_group_name_H-M   'P 1'
#
loop_
_entity.id
_entity.type
_entity.pdbx_description
1 polymer ?
#
loop_
_entity_poly.entity_id
_entity_poly.type
_entity_poly.pdbx_seq_one_letter_code
_entity_poly.pdbx_strand_id
1 'polypeptide(L)'
;MTTVRLPEEMGALVREVVASYETRVCSVAQIVEATHAMLETFRRQHDAVRTRLRETLARAASLRKRDFDLMMQALLDDQEARERAIKRTMRDYLAGQQALAAALREALAGPDRIDAVKTVLGTMVARGTARERQVRDLLAEYRRGHEELARGLGGLLSNGGSVGVKELKATLRVLRSRCWGGERPAFAQAAGRGRGDE
;
A
#
# COMPACT_ATOMS: atom_id res chain seq x y z
N MET A 1 -19.75 -28.94 -45.48
CA MET A 1 -18.55 -28.08 -45.58
C MET A 1 -18.78 -26.89 -44.68
N THR A 2 -18.21 -26.91 -43.48
CA THR A 2 -18.31 -25.84 -42.49
C THR A 2 -17.39 -24.71 -42.93
N THR A 3 -17.94 -23.72 -43.62
CA THR A 3 -17.24 -22.46 -43.91
C THR A 3 -16.95 -21.78 -42.59
N VAL A 4 -15.69 -21.81 -42.19
CA VAL A 4 -15.20 -21.32 -40.91
C VAL A 4 -15.52 -19.82 -40.77
N ARG A 5 -16.33 -19.47 -39.77
CA ARG A 5 -16.68 -18.10 -39.35
C ARG A 5 -15.56 -17.44 -38.52
N LEU A 6 -14.31 -17.57 -38.98
CA LEU A 6 -13.10 -17.05 -38.33
C LEU A 6 -13.22 -15.61 -37.78
N PRO A 7 -13.88 -14.65 -38.47
CA PRO A 7 -14.01 -13.28 -37.96
C PRO A 7 -14.96 -13.15 -36.75
N GLU A 8 -16.03 -13.96 -36.70
CA GLU A 8 -17.04 -13.89 -35.64
C GLU A 8 -16.52 -14.54 -34.34
N GLU A 9 -15.87 -15.69 -34.45
CA GLU A 9 -15.29 -16.42 -33.33
C GLU A 9 -14.15 -15.64 -32.67
N MET A 10 -13.29 -15.03 -33.50
CA MET A 10 -12.19 -14.20 -33.02
C MET A 10 -12.69 -12.92 -32.35
N GLY A 11 -13.79 -12.34 -32.84
CA GLY A 11 -14.48 -11.23 -32.18
C GLY A 11 -15.11 -11.61 -30.84
N ALA A 12 -15.62 -12.83 -30.70
CA ALA A 12 -16.15 -13.33 -29.43
C ALA A 12 -15.05 -13.54 -28.38
N LEU A 13 -13.94 -14.20 -28.76
CA LEU A 13 -12.79 -14.42 -27.89
C LEU A 13 -12.21 -13.10 -27.37
N VAL A 14 -12.07 -12.13 -28.27
CA VAL A 14 -11.61 -10.78 -27.94
C VAL A 14 -12.50 -10.11 -26.88
N ARG A 15 -13.83 -10.18 -27.05
CA ARG A 15 -14.78 -9.59 -26.08
C ARG A 15 -14.68 -10.27 -24.72
N GLU A 16 -14.50 -11.58 -24.71
CA GLU A 16 -14.29 -12.35 -23.48
C GLU A 16 -13.00 -11.94 -22.76
N VAL A 17 -11.89 -11.74 -23.49
CA VAL A 17 -10.62 -11.26 -22.93
C VAL A 17 -10.78 -9.86 -22.31
N VAL A 18 -11.52 -8.95 -22.98
CA VAL A 18 -11.81 -7.62 -22.43
C VAL A 18 -12.62 -7.72 -21.16
N ALA A 19 -13.73 -8.47 -21.18
CA ALA A 19 -14.60 -8.62 -20.02
C ALA A 19 -13.86 -9.25 -18.82
N SER A 20 -13.02 -10.24 -19.08
CA SER A 20 -12.13 -10.85 -18.08
C SER A 20 -11.17 -9.81 -17.50
N TYR A 21 -10.56 -8.98 -18.35
CA TYR A 21 -9.66 -7.94 -17.88
C TYR A 21 -10.38 -6.84 -17.08
N GLU A 22 -11.53 -6.36 -17.53
CA GLU A 22 -12.34 -5.37 -16.80
C GLU A 22 -12.76 -5.91 -15.43
N THR A 23 -13.13 -7.19 -15.35
CA THR A 23 -13.39 -7.87 -14.07
C THR A 23 -12.17 -7.80 -13.15
N ARG A 24 -10.97 -8.06 -13.69
CA ARG A 24 -9.72 -7.95 -12.92
C ARG A 24 -9.45 -6.51 -12.47
N VAL A 25 -9.69 -5.50 -13.31
CA VAL A 25 -9.56 -4.08 -12.92
C VAL A 25 -10.51 -3.75 -11.76
N CYS A 26 -11.76 -4.22 -11.81
CA CYS A 26 -12.71 -4.09 -10.71
C CYS A 26 -12.20 -4.75 -9.42
N SER A 27 -11.69 -5.98 -9.50
CA SER A 27 -11.09 -6.65 -8.33
C SER A 27 -9.91 -5.87 -7.75
N VAL A 28 -9.06 -5.28 -8.60
CA VAL A 28 -7.97 -4.41 -8.14
C VAL A 28 -8.52 -3.17 -7.43
N ALA A 29 -9.56 -2.53 -7.96
CA ALA A 29 -10.19 -1.39 -7.31
C ALA A 29 -10.72 -1.74 -5.91
N GLN A 30 -11.41 -2.88 -5.78
CA GLN A 30 -11.89 -3.38 -4.48
C GLN A 30 -10.74 -3.65 -3.49
N ILE A 31 -9.62 -4.20 -3.94
CA ILE A 31 -8.43 -4.40 -3.10
C ILE A 31 -7.86 -3.06 -2.62
N VAL A 32 -7.82 -2.04 -3.50
CA VAL A 32 -7.37 -0.69 -3.15
C VAL A 32 -8.26 -0.08 -2.06
N GLU A 33 -9.59 -0.19 -2.22
CA GLU A 33 -10.56 0.31 -1.24
C GLU A 33 -10.43 -0.43 0.10
N ALA A 34 -10.38 -1.77 0.08
CA ALA A 34 -10.19 -2.58 1.27
C ALA A 34 -8.88 -2.23 2.00
N THR A 35 -7.82 -1.96 1.24
CA THR A 35 -6.54 -1.54 1.80
C THR A 35 -6.63 -0.16 2.44
N HIS A 36 -7.31 0.81 1.82
CA HIS A 36 -7.55 2.11 2.46
C HIS A 36 -8.31 1.98 3.78
N ALA A 37 -9.35 1.13 3.83
CA ALA A 37 -10.10 0.87 5.05
C ALA A 37 -9.24 0.19 6.13
N MET A 38 -8.36 -0.74 5.74
CA MET A 38 -7.41 -1.40 6.63
C MET A 38 -6.41 -0.40 7.22
N LEU A 39 -5.81 0.47 6.39
CA LEU A 39 -4.88 1.53 6.82
C LEU A 39 -5.54 2.48 7.82
N GLU A 40 -6.79 2.87 7.56
CA GLU A 40 -7.55 3.73 8.47
C GLU A 40 -7.85 3.04 9.82
N THR A 41 -8.17 1.75 9.78
CA THR A 41 -8.37 0.96 11.00
C THR A 41 -7.10 0.90 11.83
N PHE A 42 -5.97 0.66 11.18
CA PHE A 42 -4.65 0.65 11.80
C PHE A 42 -4.28 2.00 12.42
N ARG A 43 -4.54 3.10 11.72
CA ARG A 43 -4.36 4.45 12.24
C ARG A 43 -5.15 4.68 13.53
N ARG A 44 -6.43 4.32 13.54
CA ARG A 44 -7.30 4.45 14.74
C ARG A 44 -6.80 3.60 15.91
N GLN A 45 -6.35 2.38 15.65
CA GLN A 45 -5.77 1.52 16.69
C GLN A 45 -4.52 2.15 17.32
N HIS A 46 -3.61 2.68 16.50
CA HIS A 46 -2.44 3.39 17.00
C HIS A 46 -2.80 4.62 17.82
N ASP A 47 -3.77 5.41 17.37
CA ASP A 47 -4.23 6.58 18.10
C ASP A 47 -4.82 6.23 19.47
N ALA A 48 -5.60 5.15 19.55
CA ALA A 48 -6.15 4.66 20.80
C ALA A 48 -5.05 4.20 21.77
N VAL A 49 -4.10 3.37 21.31
CA VAL A 49 -2.98 2.89 22.12
C VAL A 49 -2.09 4.05 22.58
N ARG A 50 -1.79 4.99 21.68
CA ARG A 50 -1.01 6.20 21.97
C ARG A 50 -1.68 7.06 23.02
N THR A 51 -2.97 7.32 22.88
CA THR A 51 -3.75 8.14 23.82
C THR A 51 -3.73 7.50 25.21
N ARG A 52 -3.98 6.20 25.29
CA ARG A 52 -3.94 5.46 26.54
C ARG A 52 -2.56 5.49 27.19
N LEU A 53 -1.50 5.26 26.42
CA LEU A 53 -0.13 5.29 26.92
C LEU A 53 0.27 6.67 27.45
N ARG A 54 -0.10 7.73 26.72
CA ARG A 54 0.10 9.11 27.12
C ARG A 54 -0.59 9.42 28.44
N GLU A 55 -1.83 8.98 28.61
CA GLU A 55 -2.58 9.17 29.86
C GLU A 55 -1.96 8.40 31.02
N THR A 56 -1.56 7.14 30.82
CA THR A 56 -0.90 6.34 31.86
C THR A 56 0.39 7.01 32.35
N LEU A 57 1.21 7.51 31.43
CA LEU A 57 2.46 8.19 31.75
C LEU A 57 2.26 9.53 32.45
N ALA A 58 1.22 10.27 32.05
CA ALA A 58 0.86 11.53 32.70
C ALA A 58 0.34 11.31 34.12
N ARG A 59 -0.50 10.29 34.35
CA ARG A 59 -1.03 9.94 35.68
C ARG A 59 0.08 9.49 36.64
N ALA A 60 1.07 8.77 36.14
CA ALA A 60 2.23 8.35 36.93
C ALA A 60 3.22 9.50 37.22
N ALA A 61 2.92 10.74 36.79
CA ALA A 61 3.83 11.89 36.78
C ALA A 61 5.19 11.59 36.09
N SER A 62 5.24 10.52 35.29
CA SER A 62 6.47 9.99 34.71
C SER A 62 6.94 10.81 33.52
N LEU A 63 6.04 11.47 32.80
CA LEU A 63 6.38 12.15 31.55
C LEU A 63 5.41 13.30 31.22
N ARG A 64 5.96 14.46 30.84
CA ARG A 64 5.14 15.56 30.32
C ARG A 64 4.59 15.20 28.94
N LYS A 65 3.35 15.61 28.68
CA LYS A 65 2.67 15.42 27.38
C LYS A 65 3.53 15.83 26.19
N ARG A 66 4.17 17.01 26.26
CA ARG A 66 5.05 17.52 25.19
C ARG A 66 6.25 16.60 24.92
N ASP A 67 6.86 16.07 25.97
CA ASP A 67 8.03 15.18 25.85
C ASP A 67 7.61 13.83 25.23
N PHE A 68 6.42 13.33 25.59
CA PHE A 68 5.82 12.16 24.95
C PHE A 68 5.57 12.39 23.45
N ASP A 69 4.91 13.49 23.11
CA ASP A 69 4.57 13.81 21.73
C ASP A 69 5.83 13.93 20.86
N LEU A 70 6.89 14.58 21.36
CA LEU A 70 8.19 14.66 20.67
C LEU A 70 8.85 13.29 20.46
N MET A 71 8.78 12.39 21.45
CA MET A 71 9.35 11.04 21.30
C MET A 71 8.60 10.20 20.26
N MET A 72 7.28 10.40 20.15
CA MET A 72 6.43 9.69 19.19
C MET A 72 6.46 10.29 17.79
N GLN A 73 6.80 11.58 17.65
CA GLN A 73 6.70 12.30 16.38
C GLN A 73 7.45 11.60 15.24
N ALA A 74 8.71 11.23 15.44
CA ALA A 74 9.52 10.58 14.40
C ALA A 74 8.92 9.25 13.92
N LEU A 75 8.25 8.53 14.81
CA LEU A 75 7.55 7.30 14.47
C LEU A 75 6.28 7.58 13.65
N LEU A 76 5.53 8.61 14.03
CA LEU A 76 4.31 9.02 13.33
C LEU A 76 4.61 9.56 11.93
N ASP A 77 5.65 10.37 11.79
CA ASP A 77 6.06 10.93 10.49
C ASP A 77 6.44 9.82 9.51
N ASP A 78 7.16 8.80 9.97
CA ASP A 78 7.52 7.66 9.12
C ASP A 78 6.30 6.81 8.74
N GLN A 79 5.40 6.53 9.69
CA GLN A 79 4.16 5.83 9.40
C GLN A 79 3.32 6.56 8.35
N GLU A 80 3.15 7.88 8.51
CA GLU A 80 2.40 8.70 7.56
C GLU A 80 3.08 8.73 6.19
N ALA A 81 4.41 8.81 6.14
CA ALA A 81 5.16 8.73 4.89
C ALA A 81 4.93 7.39 4.16
N ARG A 82 4.96 6.26 4.88
CA ARG A 82 4.67 4.93 4.32
C ARG A 82 3.24 4.79 3.84
N GLU A 83 2.29 5.24 4.64
CA GLU A 83 0.87 5.21 4.28
C GLU A 83 0.62 6.01 3.00
N ARG A 84 1.21 7.21 2.90
CA ARG A 84 1.17 8.03 1.67
C ARG A 84 1.79 7.32 0.48
N ALA A 85 2.94 6.66 0.66
CA ALA A 85 3.60 5.91 -0.41
C ALA A 85 2.71 4.76 -0.90
N ILE A 86 2.14 3.96 -0.01
CA ILE A 86 1.23 2.85 -0.36
C ILE A 86 0.02 3.38 -1.13
N LYS A 87 -0.67 4.39 -0.60
CA LYS A 87 -1.84 5.01 -1.25
C LYS A 87 -1.50 5.54 -2.65
N ARG A 88 -0.32 6.14 -2.81
CA ARG A 88 0.15 6.63 -4.12
C ARG A 88 0.40 5.47 -5.08
N THR A 89 1.21 4.49 -4.70
CA THR A 89 1.54 3.34 -5.55
C THR A 89 0.29 2.57 -5.98
N MET A 90 -0.67 2.38 -5.07
CA MET A 90 -1.93 1.70 -5.38
C MET A 90 -2.81 2.50 -6.34
N ARG A 91 -2.90 3.82 -6.16
CA ARG A 91 -3.62 4.71 -7.07
C ARG A 91 -3.00 4.70 -8.46
N ASP A 92 -1.68 4.81 -8.55
CA ASP A 92 -0.94 4.81 -9.81
C ASP A 92 -1.09 3.46 -10.53
N TYR A 93 -1.10 2.36 -9.77
CA TYR A 93 -1.37 1.03 -10.29
C TYR A 93 -2.77 0.94 -10.88
N LEU A 94 -3.80 1.35 -10.13
CA LEU A 94 -5.20 1.32 -10.58
C LEU A 94 -5.41 2.20 -11.81
N ALA A 95 -4.89 3.43 -11.81
CA ALA A 95 -4.95 4.33 -12.96
C ALA A 95 -4.28 3.70 -14.20
N GLY A 96 -3.13 3.04 -14.00
CA GLY A 96 -2.47 2.29 -15.07
C GLY A 96 -3.30 1.13 -15.60
N GLN A 97 -3.99 0.38 -14.74
CA GLN A 97 -4.89 -0.71 -15.16
C GLN A 97 -6.10 -0.16 -15.95
N GLN A 98 -6.68 0.96 -15.52
CA GLN A 98 -7.79 1.61 -16.20
C GLN A 98 -7.39 2.15 -17.59
N ALA A 99 -6.22 2.78 -17.70
CA ALA A 99 -5.69 3.24 -18.98
C ALA A 99 -5.44 2.08 -19.95
N LEU A 100 -4.93 0.95 -19.46
CA LEU A 100 -4.75 -0.26 -20.28
C LEU A 100 -6.09 -0.86 -20.74
N ALA A 101 -7.11 -0.88 -19.88
CA ALA A 101 -8.45 -1.31 -20.27
C ALA A 101 -9.05 -0.41 -21.36
N ALA A 102 -8.85 0.92 -21.23
CA ALA A 102 -9.30 1.87 -22.25
C ALA A 102 -8.57 1.67 -23.59
N ALA A 103 -7.24 1.55 -23.57
CA ALA A 103 -6.44 1.29 -24.77
C ALA A 103 -6.82 -0.04 -25.44
N LEU A 104 -7.16 -1.07 -24.65
CA LEU A 104 -7.64 -2.35 -25.17
C LEU A 104 -9.00 -2.16 -25.87
N ARG A 105 -9.92 -1.39 -25.29
CA ARG A 105 -11.21 -1.07 -25.94
C ARG A 105 -11.02 -0.32 -27.26
N GLU A 106 -10.12 0.67 -27.30
CA GLU A 106 -9.82 1.45 -28.50
C GLU A 106 -9.17 0.60 -29.59
N ALA A 107 -8.17 -0.22 -29.24
CA ALA A 107 -7.52 -1.14 -30.16
C ALA A 107 -8.51 -2.08 -30.85
N LEU A 108 -9.58 -2.44 -30.15
CA LEU A 108 -10.62 -3.33 -30.65
C LEU A 108 -11.66 -2.66 -31.55
N ALA A 109 -11.81 -1.35 -31.44
CA ALA A 109 -12.63 -0.56 -32.35
C ALA A 109 -11.91 -0.24 -33.67
N GLY A 110 -10.58 -0.39 -33.72
CA GLY A 110 -9.76 -0.06 -34.88
C GLY A 110 -9.74 -1.14 -35.99
N PRO A 111 -9.36 -0.75 -37.22
CA PRO A 111 -9.22 -1.68 -38.34
C PRO A 111 -8.08 -2.70 -38.15
N ASP A 112 -6.98 -2.32 -37.50
CA ASP A 112 -5.79 -3.15 -37.23
C ASP A 112 -5.82 -3.80 -35.83
N ARG A 113 -6.98 -4.33 -35.48
CA ARG A 113 -7.32 -4.87 -34.15
C ARG A 113 -6.36 -5.93 -33.60
N ILE A 114 -5.79 -6.80 -34.43
CA ILE A 114 -4.98 -7.93 -33.92
C ILE A 114 -3.63 -7.47 -33.38
N ASP A 115 -2.89 -6.66 -34.15
CA ASP A 115 -1.53 -6.26 -33.76
C ASP A 115 -1.55 -5.16 -32.70
N ALA A 116 -2.56 -4.28 -32.72
CA ALA A 116 -2.80 -3.33 -31.65
C ALA A 116 -3.09 -4.04 -30.31
N VAL A 117 -3.97 -5.06 -30.30
CA VAL A 117 -4.27 -5.85 -29.11
C VAL A 117 -3.04 -6.61 -28.60
N LYS A 118 -2.27 -7.25 -29.48
CA LYS A 118 -1.03 -7.95 -29.07
C LYS A 118 -0.06 -7.00 -28.39
N THR A 119 0.10 -5.80 -28.94
CA THR A 119 0.96 -4.75 -28.37
C THR A 119 0.48 -4.36 -26.97
N VAL A 120 -0.81 -4.05 -26.83
CA VAL A 120 -1.40 -3.69 -25.53
C VAL A 120 -1.23 -4.84 -24.52
N LEU A 121 -1.56 -6.08 -24.87
CA LEU A 121 -1.39 -7.26 -24.01
C LEU A 121 0.07 -7.49 -23.61
N GLY A 122 1.02 -7.33 -24.53
CA GLY A 122 2.45 -7.44 -24.23
C GLY A 122 2.90 -6.44 -23.17
N THR A 123 2.45 -5.18 -23.26
CA THR A 123 2.74 -4.16 -22.24
C THR A 123 2.08 -4.47 -20.89
N MET A 124 0.89 -5.08 -20.89
CA MET A 124 0.16 -5.47 -19.67
C MET A 124 0.90 -6.57 -18.91
N VAL A 125 1.36 -7.61 -19.62
CA VAL A 125 2.08 -8.72 -19.01
C VAL A 125 3.41 -8.24 -18.42
N ALA A 126 4.16 -7.42 -19.16
CA ALA A 126 5.45 -6.90 -18.70
C ALA A 126 5.34 -5.97 -17.47
N ARG A 127 4.28 -5.15 -17.39
CA ARG A 127 4.09 -4.19 -16.29
C ARG A 127 3.32 -4.76 -15.10
N GLY A 128 2.46 -5.75 -15.32
CA GLY A 128 1.54 -6.28 -14.31
C GLY A 128 2.26 -6.99 -13.16
N THR A 129 3.15 -7.93 -13.47
CA THR A 129 3.83 -8.77 -12.47
C THR A 129 4.76 -7.98 -11.55
N ALA A 130 5.51 -7.01 -12.10
CA ALA A 130 6.41 -6.18 -11.30
C ALA A 130 5.66 -5.27 -10.32
N ARG A 131 4.58 -4.61 -10.78
CA ARG A 131 3.78 -3.71 -9.95
C ARG A 131 2.97 -4.45 -8.89
N GLU A 132 2.42 -5.61 -9.25
CA GLU A 132 1.71 -6.45 -8.28
C GLU A 132 2.63 -6.90 -7.14
N ARG A 133 3.86 -7.33 -7.48
CA ARG A 133 4.88 -7.69 -6.48
C ARG A 133 5.21 -6.49 -5.59
N GLN A 134 5.44 -5.31 -6.18
CA GLN A 134 5.75 -4.10 -5.43
C GLN A 134 4.63 -3.72 -4.43
N VAL A 135 3.36 -3.77 -4.85
CA VAL A 135 2.23 -3.48 -3.95
C VAL A 135 2.14 -4.52 -2.84
N ARG A 136 2.32 -5.80 -3.16
CA ARG A 136 2.31 -6.89 -2.19
C ARG A 136 3.39 -6.73 -1.12
N ASP A 137 4.61 -6.44 -1.54
CA ASP A 137 5.76 -6.28 -0.64
C ASP A 137 5.57 -5.08 0.28
N LEU A 138 5.11 -3.93 -0.26
CA LEU A 138 4.81 -2.74 0.54
C LEU A 138 3.72 -3.00 1.60
N LEU A 139 2.68 -3.75 1.25
CA LEU A 139 1.61 -4.09 2.19
C LEU A 139 2.08 -5.07 3.27
N ALA A 140 2.90 -6.06 2.90
CA ALA A 140 3.49 -6.99 3.85
C ALA A 140 4.40 -6.27 4.86
N GLU A 141 5.27 -5.37 4.37
CA GLU A 141 6.12 -4.54 5.21
C GLU A 141 5.32 -3.64 6.16
N TYR A 142 4.27 -2.99 5.64
CA TYR A 142 3.40 -2.13 6.44
C TYR A 142 2.69 -2.92 7.54
N ARG A 143 2.08 -4.06 7.19
CA ARG A 143 1.39 -4.91 8.16
C ARG A 143 2.33 -5.40 9.24
N ARG A 144 3.54 -5.84 8.87
CA ARG A 144 4.57 -6.25 9.83
C ARG A 144 4.96 -5.09 10.75
N GLY A 145 5.20 -3.90 10.22
CA GLY A 145 5.54 -2.72 11.03
C GLY A 145 4.42 -2.33 11.99
N HIS A 146 3.17 -2.45 11.56
CA HIS A 146 1.97 -2.25 12.38
C HIS A 146 1.90 -3.26 13.53
N GLU A 147 2.04 -4.55 13.24
CA GLU A 147 2.02 -5.62 14.25
C GLU A 147 3.14 -5.46 15.28
N GLU A 148 4.35 -5.09 14.84
CA GLU A 148 5.46 -4.81 15.73
C GLU A 148 5.19 -3.59 16.62
N LEU A 149 4.59 -2.51 16.08
CA LEU A 149 4.23 -1.34 16.89
C LEU A 149 3.14 -1.68 17.91
N ALA A 150 2.06 -2.32 17.46
CA ALA A 150 0.96 -2.72 18.32
C ALA A 150 1.43 -3.64 19.45
N ARG A 151 2.32 -4.60 19.14
CA ARG A 151 2.94 -5.49 20.14
C ARG A 151 3.84 -4.72 21.11
N GLY A 152 4.68 -3.83 20.60
CA GLY A 152 5.61 -3.06 21.42
C GLY A 152 4.90 -2.12 22.40
N LEU A 153 3.96 -1.30 21.89
CA LEU A 153 3.21 -0.36 22.71
C LEU A 153 2.16 -1.06 23.58
N GLY A 154 1.49 -2.09 23.04
CA GLY A 154 0.54 -2.91 23.78
C GLY A 154 1.21 -3.63 24.95
N GLY A 155 2.40 -4.18 24.75
CA GLY A 155 3.18 -4.83 25.82
C GLY A 155 3.51 -3.89 26.98
N LEU A 156 3.75 -2.60 26.72
CA LEU A 156 3.92 -1.62 27.79
C LEU A 156 2.64 -1.47 28.63
N LEU A 157 1.47 -1.52 28.01
CA LEU A 157 0.19 -1.37 28.69
C LEU A 157 -0.26 -2.66 29.42
N SER A 158 0.15 -3.83 28.93
CA SER A 158 -0.26 -5.13 29.47
C SER A 158 0.46 -5.53 30.76
N ASN A 159 1.61 -4.92 31.08
CA ASN A 159 2.42 -5.30 32.24
C ASN A 159 1.84 -4.88 33.61
N GLY A 160 0.69 -4.22 33.66
CA GLY A 160 -0.04 -3.89 34.89
C GLY A 160 0.62 -2.89 35.85
N GLY A 161 1.94 -2.67 35.73
CA GLY A 161 2.73 -1.71 36.49
C GLY A 161 2.80 -0.31 35.84
N SER A 162 3.36 0.66 36.56
CA SER A 162 3.60 1.99 36.01
C SER A 162 4.63 1.90 34.88
N VAL A 163 4.23 2.22 33.65
CA VAL A 163 5.18 2.34 32.54
C VAL A 163 6.15 3.47 32.85
N GLY A 164 7.43 3.15 32.99
CA GLY A 164 8.50 4.11 33.14
C GLY A 164 8.91 4.69 31.79
N VAL A 165 9.41 5.93 31.81
CA VAL A 165 10.00 6.57 30.63
C VAL A 165 11.16 5.76 30.06
N LYS A 166 11.89 5.03 30.92
CA LYS A 166 13.00 4.18 30.52
C LYS A 166 12.53 3.00 29.66
N GLU A 167 11.47 2.30 30.06
CA GLU A 167 10.89 1.22 29.23
C GLU A 167 10.34 1.78 27.93
N LEU A 168 9.61 2.91 27.96
CA LEU A 168 9.12 3.55 26.75
C LEU A 168 10.26 3.84 25.76
N LYS A 169 11.33 4.50 26.22
CA LYS A 169 12.49 4.82 25.39
C LYS A 169 13.18 3.57 24.84
N ALA A 170 13.30 2.51 25.66
CA ALA A 170 13.88 1.25 25.23
C ALA A 170 13.03 0.59 24.12
N THR A 171 11.71 0.51 24.33
CA THR A 171 10.76 -0.01 23.34
C THR A 171 10.80 0.79 22.05
N LEU A 172 10.77 2.13 22.12
CA LEU A 172 10.86 3.00 20.94
C LEU A 172 12.18 2.83 20.18
N ARG A 173 13.29 2.59 20.88
CA ARG A 173 14.58 2.31 20.24
C ARG A 173 14.56 0.98 19.51
N VAL A 174 14.06 -0.09 20.14
CA VAL A 174 13.93 -1.42 19.51
C VAL A 174 13.04 -1.35 18.27
N LEU A 175 11.89 -0.68 18.42
CA LEU A 175 10.95 -0.40 17.36
C LEU A 175 11.64 0.34 16.20
N ARG A 176 12.38 1.41 16.50
CA ARG A 176 13.17 2.16 15.51
C ARG A 176 14.17 1.29 14.79
N SER A 177 14.87 0.41 15.47
CA SER A 177 15.85 -0.46 14.82
C SER A 177 15.21 -1.54 13.93
N ARG A 178 14.07 -2.12 14.36
CA ARG A 178 13.45 -3.26 13.67
C ARG A 178 12.54 -2.87 12.52
N CYS A 179 11.76 -1.80 12.70
CA CYS A 179 10.80 -1.34 11.69
C CYS A 179 11.35 -0.20 10.83
N TRP A 180 12.35 0.53 11.33
CA TRP A 180 12.77 1.84 10.80
C TRP A 180 14.29 1.99 10.59
N GLY A 181 15.09 0.95 10.84
CA GLY A 181 16.56 1.04 10.92
C GLY A 181 17.35 0.25 9.86
N GLY A 182 16.69 -0.44 8.94
CA GLY A 182 17.33 -1.06 7.77
C GLY A 182 17.37 -0.08 6.58
N GLU A 183 18.33 -0.29 5.67
CA GLU A 183 18.54 0.47 4.43
C GLU A 183 17.28 1.13 3.88
N ARG A 184 17.40 2.41 3.49
CA ARG A 184 16.35 3.23 2.87
C ARG A 184 15.38 2.33 2.08
N PRO A 185 14.20 2.06 2.62
CA PRO A 185 13.29 1.10 2.00
C PRO A 185 12.92 1.60 0.60
N ALA A 186 12.67 0.67 -0.33
CA ALA A 186 12.54 0.96 -1.76
C ALA A 186 11.53 2.10 -2.06
N PHE A 187 10.57 2.36 -1.17
CA PHE A 187 9.65 3.50 -1.24
C PHE A 187 10.33 4.89 -1.19
N ALA A 188 11.46 5.04 -0.49
CA ALA A 188 12.23 6.28 -0.45
C ALA A 188 12.95 6.57 -1.78
N GLN A 189 13.22 5.55 -2.59
CA GLN A 189 13.82 5.70 -3.92
C GLN A 189 12.78 6.08 -4.99
N ALA A 190 11.53 5.60 -4.84
CA ALA A 190 10.43 5.95 -5.75
C ALA A 190 9.96 7.41 -5.61
N ALA A 191 10.04 7.99 -4.40
CA ALA A 191 9.63 9.38 -4.15
C ALA A 191 10.64 10.44 -4.63
N GLY A 192 11.88 10.04 -4.98
CA GLY A 192 12.96 10.95 -5.36
C GLY A 192 13.14 11.20 -6.86
N ARG A 193 12.43 10.48 -7.75
CA ARG A 193 12.60 10.59 -9.21
C ARG A 193 11.60 11.51 -9.93
N GLY A 194 10.84 12.33 -9.21
CA GLY A 194 9.77 13.16 -9.79
C GLY A 194 9.98 14.68 -9.70
N ARG A 195 11.21 15.15 -9.45
CA ARG A 195 11.53 16.59 -9.45
C ARG A 195 12.87 16.82 -10.14
N GLY A 196 12.79 17.13 -11.42
CA GLY A 196 13.91 17.41 -12.30
C GLY A 196 13.40 17.28 -13.72
N ASP A 197 13.06 18.43 -14.30
CA ASP A 197 12.64 18.70 -15.69
C ASP A 197 11.20 19.23 -15.79
N GLU A 198 11.02 20.46 -15.27
CA GLU A 198 10.27 21.56 -15.90
C GLU A 198 10.99 22.88 -15.56
#